data_AF-A0A1E3XGM3-F1
#
_entry.id   AF-A0A1E3XGM3-F1
#
_cell.length_a   1.000
_cell.length_b   1.000
_cell.length_c   1.000
_cell.angle_alpha   90.00
_cell.angle_beta   90.00
_cell.angle_gamma   90.00
#
_symmetry.space_group_name_H-M   'P 1'
#
loop_
_entity.id
_entity.type
_entity.pdbx_description
1 polymer ?
#
loop_
_entity_poly.entity_id
_entity_poly.type
_entity_poly.pdbx_seq_one_letter_code
_entity_poly.pdbx_strand_id
1 'polypeptide(L)'
;MLNYWVFLLRTGIDGKSAVDIARELFQKFKTLRTMSGIDIIEFKKISGLKDAKIAHIKAAIELGRRMMSEEKAFEGLIEEYEIHAVK
;
A
#
# COMPACT_ATOMS: atom_id res chain seq x y z
N MET A 1 -11.75 -3.89 -3.15
CA MET A 1 -10.57 -3.35 -2.42
C MET A 1 -10.22 -4.15 -1.16
N LEU A 2 -11.20 -4.63 -0.36
CA LEU A 2 -10.94 -5.37 0.90
C LEU A 2 -10.18 -6.70 0.75
N ASN A 3 -10.22 -7.35 -0.42
CA ASN A 3 -9.55 -8.65 -0.63
C ASN A 3 -8.01 -8.57 -0.64
N TYR A 4 -7.43 -7.41 -0.98
CA TYR A 4 -5.96 -7.24 -1.03
C TYR A 4 -5.31 -7.05 0.36
N TRP A 5 -6.11 -6.79 1.40
CA TRP A 5 -5.61 -6.59 2.76
C TRP A 5 -5.10 -7.86 3.41
N VAL A 6 -5.54 -9.02 2.91
CA VAL A 6 -5.02 -10.32 3.33
C VAL A 6 -3.52 -10.42 3.05
N PHE A 7 -3.03 -9.82 1.96
CA PHE A 7 -1.59 -9.78 1.67
C PHE A 7 -0.83 -8.94 2.70
N LEU A 8 -1.32 -7.75 3.05
CA LEU A 8 -0.67 -6.85 4.00
C LEU A 8 -0.72 -7.36 5.44
N LEU A 9 -1.84 -7.95 5.84
CA LEU A 9 -2.06 -8.47 7.20
C LEU A 9 -1.57 -9.91 7.37
N ARG A 10 -1.33 -10.61 6.26
CA ARG A 10 -0.91 -12.02 6.09
C ARG A 10 -1.92 -13.05 6.62
N THR A 11 -2.37 -12.87 7.86
CA THR A 11 -3.31 -13.75 8.57
C THR A 11 -4.20 -12.94 9.51
N GLY A 12 -5.32 -13.54 9.90
CA GLY A 12 -6.17 -13.03 10.97
C GLY A 12 -5.55 -13.24 12.35
N ILE A 13 -6.41 -13.19 13.37
CA ILE A 13 -6.18 -13.70 14.72
C ILE A 13 -7.35 -14.62 15.09
N ASP A 14 -7.26 -15.32 16.21
CA ASP A 14 -8.37 -16.14 16.70
C ASP A 14 -9.64 -15.28 16.83
N GLY A 15 -10.71 -15.73 16.17
CA GLY A 15 -12.00 -15.02 16.15
C GLY A 15 -12.11 -13.81 15.21
N LYS A 16 -11.05 -13.42 14.47
CA LYS A 16 -11.12 -12.35 13.45
C LYS A 16 -10.28 -12.66 12.23
N SER A 17 -10.88 -12.64 11.04
CA SER A 17 -10.14 -12.79 9.80
C SER A 17 -9.27 -11.56 9.50
N ALA A 18 -8.30 -11.70 8.59
CA ALA A 18 -7.54 -10.55 8.08
C ALA A 18 -8.47 -9.49 7.44
N VAL A 19 -9.58 -9.92 6.82
CA VAL A 19 -10.56 -9.00 6.23
C VAL A 19 -11.29 -8.22 7.32
N ASP A 20 -11.58 -8.82 8.47
CA ASP A 20 -12.22 -8.15 9.59
C ASP A 20 -11.30 -7.08 10.20
N ILE A 21 -10.03 -7.42 10.41
CA ILE A 21 -9.01 -6.46 10.86
C ILE A 21 -8.88 -5.31 9.85
N ALA A 22 -8.92 -5.60 8.55
CA ALA A 22 -8.90 -4.56 7.51
C ALA A 22 -10.14 -3.65 7.56
N ARG A 23 -11.32 -4.20 7.81
CA ARG A 23 -12.54 -3.42 8.00
C ARG A 23 -12.41 -2.49 9.21
N GLU A 24 -11.91 -2.99 10.34
CA GLU A 24 -11.68 -2.17 11.54
C GLU A 24 -10.68 -1.03 11.26
N LEU A 25 -9.60 -1.31 10.52
CA LEU A 25 -8.65 -0.29 10.08
C LEU A 25 -9.33 0.84 9.29
N PHE A 26 -10.15 0.51 8.29
CA PHE A 26 -10.86 1.52 7.52
C PHE A 26 -11.98 2.20 8.28
N GLN A 27 -12.67 1.49 9.18
CA GLN A 27 -13.68 2.10 10.03
C GLN A 27 -13.05 3.13 10.98
N LYS A 28 -11.86 2.84 11.53
CA LYS A 28 -11.15 3.74 12.44
C LYS A 28 -10.46 4.90 11.71
N PHE A 29 -9.64 4.61 10.71
CA PHE A 29 -8.75 5.60 10.10
C PHE A 29 -9.27 6.20 8.79
N LYS A 30 -10.33 5.64 8.20
CA LYS A 30 -11.03 6.10 6.98
C LYS A 30 -10.22 6.03 5.68
N THR A 31 -9.00 6.57 5.66
CA THR A 31 -8.19 6.67 4.43
C THR A 31 -6.75 6.23 4.66
N LEU A 32 -6.08 5.78 3.59
CA LEU A 32 -4.65 5.47 3.61
C LEU A 32 -3.79 6.69 3.95
N ARG A 33 -4.21 7.89 3.51
CA ARG A 33 -3.54 9.15 3.85
C ARG A 33 -3.58 9.41 5.36
N THR A 34 -4.73 9.22 5.99
CA THR A 34 -4.85 9.32 7.45
C THR A 34 -3.95 8.28 8.13
N MET A 35 -3.99 7.01 7.70
CA MET A 35 -3.14 5.96 8.25
C MET A 35 -1.63 6.27 8.17
N SER A 36 -1.18 6.98 7.13
CA SER A 36 0.24 7.35 6.95
C SER A 36 0.78 8.21 8.11
N GLY A 37 -0.01 9.22 8.54
CA GLY A 37 0.39 10.19 9.56
C GLY A 37 0.06 9.81 11.00
N ILE A 38 -0.68 8.71 11.21
CA ILE A 38 -1.08 8.26 12.54
C ILE A 38 0.07 7.52 13.25
N ASP A 39 0.24 7.78 14.54
CA ASP A 39 1.24 7.13 15.39
C ASP A 39 0.98 5.62 15.56
N ILE A 40 2.04 4.83 15.71
CA ILE A 40 1.97 3.37 15.87
C ILE A 40 1.12 2.95 17.09
N ILE A 41 1.07 3.76 18.15
CA ILE A 41 0.30 3.50 19.36
C ILE A 41 -1.19 3.44 19.04
N GLU A 42 -1.68 4.25 18.10
CA GLU A 42 -3.08 4.22 17.67
C GLU A 42 -3.43 2.95 16.89
N PHE A 43 -2.48 2.40 16.13
CA PHE A 43 -2.66 1.12 15.45
C PHE A 43 -2.74 -0.04 16.45
N LYS A 44 -1.93 0.00 17.51
CA LYS A 44 -1.91 -1.04 18.57
C LYS A 44 -3.24 -1.16 19.33
N LYS A 45 -4.12 -0.15 19.23
CA LYS A 45 -5.48 -0.22 19.79
C LYS A 45 -6.42 -1.16 19.01
N ILE A 46 -6.06 -1.58 17.79
CA ILE A 46 -6.80 -2.58 17.02
C ILE A 46 -6.21 -3.96 17.32
N SER A 47 -7.06 -4.88 17.77
CA SER A 47 -6.63 -6.25 18.08
C SER A 47 -6.03 -6.94 16.86
N GLY A 48 -4.89 -7.61 17.06
CA GLY A 48 -4.18 -8.30 15.99
C GLY A 48 -3.19 -7.44 15.20
N LEU A 49 -3.05 -6.13 15.49
CA LEU A 49 -2.02 -5.27 14.92
C LEU A 49 -0.84 -5.10 15.89
N LYS A 50 0.18 -5.95 15.70
CA LYS A 50 1.50 -5.80 16.34
C LYS A 50 2.49 -5.15 15.38
N ASP A 51 3.67 -4.82 15.89
CA ASP A 51 4.71 -4.04 15.20
C ASP A 51 4.98 -4.51 13.76
N ALA A 52 5.08 -5.82 13.52
CA ALA A 52 5.31 -6.37 12.19
C ALA A 52 4.19 -6.03 11.18
N LYS A 53 2.92 -6.19 11.55
CA LYS A 53 1.79 -5.87 10.65
C LYS A 53 1.67 -4.36 10.44
N ILE A 54 1.92 -3.57 11.47
CA ILE A 54 1.90 -2.10 11.39
C ILE A 54 3.00 -1.61 10.45
N ALA A 55 4.21 -2.15 10.57
CA ALA A 55 5.34 -1.84 9.69
C ALA A 55 5.03 -2.15 8.23
N HIS A 56 4.44 -3.31 7.92
CA HIS A 56 4.01 -3.65 6.55
C HIS A 56 2.99 -2.66 5.98
N ILE A 57 1.97 -2.29 6.76
CA ILE A 57 0.96 -1.32 6.32
C ILE A 57 1.62 0.03 6.02
N LYS A 58 2.46 0.55 6.93
CA LYS A 58 3.14 1.83 6.74
C LYS A 58 4.11 1.79 5.55
N ALA A 59 4.85 0.70 5.38
CA ALA A 59 5.73 0.50 4.23
C ALA A 59 4.95 0.49 2.91
N ALA A 60 3.83 -0.23 2.83
CA ALA A 60 3.01 -0.27 1.62
C ALA A 60 2.42 1.10 1.26
N ILE A 61 1.98 1.87 2.25
CA ILE A 61 1.49 3.24 2.04
C ILE A 61 2.61 4.15 1.54
N GLU A 62 3.80 4.06 2.15
CA GLU A 62 4.97 4.85 1.74
C GLU A 62 5.44 4.50 0.32
N LEU A 63 5.45 3.21 -0.05
CA LEU A 63 5.76 2.79 -1.41
C LEU A 63 4.76 3.38 -2.41
N GLY A 64 3.45 3.28 -2.13
CA GLY A 64 2.44 3.92 -2.96
C GLY A 64 2.63 5.43 -3.09
N ARG A 65 3.02 6.11 -2.00
CA ARG A 65 3.33 7.54 -2.01
C ARG A 65 4.55 7.87 -2.88
N ARG A 66 5.63 7.08 -2.79
CA ARG A 66 6.85 7.26 -3.61
C ARG A 66 6.55 7.09 -5.09
N MET A 67 5.83 6.02 -5.46
CA MET A 67 5.42 5.76 -6.83
C MET A 67 4.59 6.91 -7.44
N MET A 68 3.77 7.59 -6.63
CA MET A 68 2.98 8.74 -7.09
C MET A 68 3.79 10.03 -7.20
N SER A 69 4.90 10.14 -6.45
CA SER A 69 5.79 11.31 -6.48
C SER A 69 6.93 11.18 -7.47
N GLU A 70 7.24 9.97 -7.92
CA GLU A 70 8.14 9.74 -9.03
C GLU A 70 7.47 10.28 -10.30
N GLU A 71 8.15 11.21 -10.96
CA GLU A 71 7.74 11.69 -12.28
C GLU A 71 7.64 10.45 -13.18
N LYS A 72 6.56 10.33 -13.96
CA LYS A 72 6.50 9.28 -14.98
C LYS A 72 7.74 9.50 -15.84
N ALA A 73 8.73 8.60 -15.71
CA ALA A 73 9.84 8.58 -16.65
C ALA A 73 9.20 8.61 -18.03
N PHE A 74 9.51 9.65 -18.80
CA PHE A 74 9.00 9.80 -20.15
C PHE A 74 9.38 8.51 -20.87
N GLU A 75 8.40 7.62 -21.07
CA GLU A 75 8.56 6.41 -21.88
C GLU A 75 8.81 6.97 -23.28
N GLY A 76 10.11 7.06 -23.61
CA GLY A 76 10.60 7.78 -24.77
C GLY A 76 9.84 7.37 -26.00
N LEU A 77 9.44 8.39 -26.77
CA LEU A 77 9.18 8.28 -28.19
C LEU A 77 10.22 7.35 -28.80
N ILE A 78 9.80 6.17 -29.25
CA ILE A 78 10.52 5.45 -30.29
C ILE A 78 10.44 6.36 -31.52
N GLU A 79 11.40 7.27 -31.65
CA GLU A 79 11.67 7.91 -32.93
C GLU A 79 12.18 6.80 -33.85
N GLU A 80 11.28 6.32 -34.70
CA GLU A 80 11.58 5.49 -35.85
C GLU A 80 12.40 6.31 -36.86
N TYR A 81 13.66 6.61 -36.51
CA TYR A 81 14.64 7.25 -37.36
C TYR A 81 15.72 6.25 -37.73
N GLU A 82 15.35 5.13 -38.36
CA GLU A 82 16.34 4.31 -39.08
C GLU A 82 15.76 3.38 -40.18
N ILE A 83 14.65 3.74 -40.83
CA ILE A 83 14.18 3.03 -42.06
C ILE A 83 14.64 3.66 -43.39
N HIS A 84 15.53 4.67 -43.37
CA HIS A 84 16.05 5.30 -44.61
C HIS A 84 17.57 5.16 -44.83
N ALA A 85 18.26 4.30 -44.06
CA ALA A 85 19.71 4.13 -44.19
C ALA A 85 20.16 2.71 -44.55
N VAL A 86 19.39 1.96 -45.33
CA VAL A 86 19.95 0.84 -46.11
C VAL A 86 19.31 0.81 -47.50
N LYS A 87 20.05 1.43 -48.43
CA LYS A 87 20.16 1.16 -49.88
C LYS A 87 18.99 0.54 -50.62
#